data_AF-A0A3N5T8I1-F1
#
_entry.id   AF-A0A3N5T8I1-F1
#
_cell.length_a   1.000
_cell.length_b   1.000
_cell.length_c   1.000
_cell.angle_alpha   90.00
_cell.angle_beta   90.00
_cell.angle_gamma   90.00
#
_symmetry.space_group_name_H-M   'P 1'
#
loop_
_entity.id
_entity.type
_entity.pdbx_description
1 polymer ?
#
loop_
_entity_poly.entity_id
_entity_poly.type
_entity_poly.pdbx_seq_one_letter_code
_entity_poly.pdbx_strand_id
1 'polypeptide(L)'
;MIKVEETANDPRLAGADIMIASPYTRAMQTAGIINRRLGLPFFVEYDLREWDVASDFTEYVSEPEALRRYRELRDNNGIPPAGSEGLYETGEFVRARALAVLQRYRQYSKIIVVAHGTLARCVAGSFVNMDFAGIIECEI
;
A
#
# COMPACT_ATOMS: atom_id res chain seq x y z
N MET A 1 1.49 -12.63 -12.62
CA MET A 1 0.06 -13.01 -12.77
C MET A 1 -0.31 -14.25 -11.98
N ILE A 2 0.40 -15.39 -12.14
CA ILE A 2 0.10 -16.65 -11.42
C ILE A 2 -0.08 -16.43 -9.89
N LYS A 3 0.87 -15.74 -9.25
CA LYS A 3 0.80 -15.46 -7.80
C LYS A 3 -0.43 -14.65 -7.37
N VAL A 4 -0.96 -13.76 -8.23
CA VAL A 4 -2.18 -12.98 -7.92
C VAL A 4 -3.43 -13.86 -8.04
N GLU A 5 -3.47 -14.76 -9.03
CA GLU A 5 -4.55 -15.75 -9.16
C GLU A 5 -4.56 -16.71 -7.96
N GLU A 6 -3.38 -17.13 -7.47
CA GLU A 6 -3.26 -17.89 -6.22
C GLU A 6 -3.78 -17.09 -5.03
N THR A 7 -3.38 -15.82 -4.92
CA THR A 7 -3.84 -14.91 -3.86
C THR A 7 -5.36 -14.73 -3.87
N ALA A 8 -5.98 -14.70 -5.06
CA ALA A 8 -7.43 -14.61 -5.17
C ALA A 8 -8.16 -15.81 -4.55
N ASN A 9 -7.49 -16.96 -4.41
CA ASN A 9 -8.03 -18.14 -3.75
C ASN A 9 -7.77 -18.17 -2.24
N ASP A 10 -7.06 -17.19 -1.68
CA ASP A 10 -6.70 -17.19 -0.25
C ASP A 10 -7.96 -17.08 0.63
N PRO A 11 -8.16 -17.98 1.60
CA PRO A 11 -9.35 -17.99 2.45
C PRO A 11 -9.50 -16.72 3.28
N ARG A 12 -8.40 -15.98 3.55
CA ARG A 12 -8.46 -14.70 4.27
C ARG A 12 -9.22 -13.62 3.50
N LEU A 13 -9.43 -13.77 2.19
CA LEU A 13 -10.23 -12.81 1.41
C LEU A 13 -11.75 -13.05 1.55
N ALA A 14 -12.16 -14.20 2.06
CA ALA A 14 -13.58 -14.55 2.18
C ALA A 14 -14.31 -13.62 3.17
N GLY A 15 -15.56 -13.29 2.86
CA GLY A 15 -16.44 -12.47 3.71
C GLY A 15 -16.09 -10.98 3.77
N ALA A 16 -15.26 -10.47 2.85
CA ALA A 16 -15.08 -9.04 2.69
C ALA A 16 -16.33 -8.37 2.10
N ASP A 17 -16.67 -7.19 2.59
CA ASP A 17 -17.84 -6.43 2.16
C ASP A 17 -17.56 -5.66 0.86
N ILE A 18 -16.35 -5.10 0.74
CA ILE A 18 -15.91 -4.29 -0.40
C ILE A 18 -14.41 -4.49 -0.68
N MET A 19 -13.98 -4.01 -1.84
CA MET A 19 -12.58 -3.86 -2.22
C MET A 19 -12.25 -2.41 -2.58
N ILE A 20 -11.13 -1.90 -2.08
CA ILE A 20 -10.59 -0.59 -2.47
C ILE A 20 -9.16 -0.77 -2.99
N ALA A 21 -8.75 0.05 -3.95
CA ALA A 21 -7.41 -0.02 -4.51
C ALA A 21 -6.76 1.34 -4.75
N SER A 22 -5.43 1.34 -4.77
CA SER A 22 -4.64 2.44 -5.31
C SER A 22 -4.98 2.72 -6.78
N PRO A 23 -4.90 3.99 -7.24
CA PRO A 23 -5.10 4.35 -8.65
C PRO A 23 -3.97 3.88 -9.57
N TYR A 24 -2.86 3.36 -9.04
CA TYR A 24 -1.74 2.90 -9.87
C TYR A 24 -2.14 1.61 -10.61
N THR A 25 -1.87 1.58 -11.92
CA THR A 25 -2.32 0.51 -12.82
C THR A 25 -1.95 -0.90 -12.34
N ARG A 26 -0.77 -1.08 -11.75
CA ARG A 26 -0.34 -2.36 -11.15
C ARG A 26 -1.24 -2.85 -9.99
N ALA A 27 -1.73 -1.92 -9.16
CA ALA A 27 -2.65 -2.23 -8.08
C ALA A 27 -4.05 -2.50 -8.64
N MET A 28 -4.53 -1.67 -9.58
CA MET A 28 -5.82 -1.89 -10.24
C MET A 28 -5.88 -3.20 -11.03
N GLN A 29 -4.80 -3.60 -11.68
CA GLN A 29 -4.71 -4.89 -12.37
C GLN A 29 -4.79 -6.05 -11.37
N THR A 30 -4.09 -5.94 -10.24
CA THR A 30 -4.15 -6.93 -9.16
C THR A 30 -5.57 -7.03 -8.59
N ALA A 31 -6.20 -5.89 -8.31
CA ALA A 31 -7.57 -5.81 -7.84
C ALA A 31 -8.55 -6.40 -8.85
N GLY A 32 -8.40 -6.13 -10.14
CA GLY A 32 -9.24 -6.70 -11.19
C GLY A 32 -9.15 -8.22 -11.28
N ILE A 33 -7.95 -8.80 -11.10
CA ILE A 33 -7.76 -10.26 -11.07
C ILE A 33 -8.46 -10.86 -9.84
N ILE A 34 -8.23 -10.30 -8.65
CA ILE A 34 -8.87 -10.78 -7.42
C ILE A 34 -10.40 -10.61 -7.50
N ASN A 35 -10.88 -9.46 -7.97
CA ASN A 35 -12.30 -9.13 -7.99
C ASN A 35 -13.09 -9.91 -9.06
N ARG A 36 -12.43 -10.43 -10.11
CA ARG A 36 -13.04 -11.39 -11.04
C ARG A 36 -13.63 -12.59 -10.31
N ARG A 37 -13.02 -12.99 -9.19
CA ARG A 37 -13.45 -14.12 -8.37
C ARG A 37 -14.43 -13.69 -7.28
N LEU A 38 -14.16 -12.57 -6.60
CA LEU A 38 -14.92 -12.17 -5.41
C LEU A 38 -16.21 -11.39 -5.73
N GLY A 39 -16.27 -10.69 -6.86
CA GLY A 39 -17.47 -9.96 -7.28
C GLY A 39 -17.88 -8.83 -6.32
N LEU A 40 -16.93 -8.21 -5.62
CA LEU A 40 -17.19 -7.19 -4.62
C LEU A 40 -17.42 -5.81 -5.26
N PRO A 41 -18.20 -4.93 -4.59
CA PRO A 41 -18.17 -3.50 -4.88
C PRO A 41 -16.72 -2.98 -4.80
N PHE A 42 -16.31 -2.21 -5.80
CA PHE A 42 -14.93 -1.80 -6.02
C PHE A 42 -14.78 -0.30 -6.15
N PHE A 43 -13.86 0.30 -5.38
CA PHE A 43 -13.56 1.74 -5.40
C PHE A 43 -12.07 2.00 -5.54
N VAL A 44 -11.72 3.18 -6.06
CA VAL A 44 -10.33 3.62 -6.22
C VAL A 44 -10.07 4.80 -5.30
N GLU A 45 -8.97 4.75 -4.56
CA GLU A 45 -8.62 5.75 -3.56
C GLU A 45 -7.19 6.26 -3.75
N TYR A 46 -7.06 7.57 -3.97
CA TYR A 46 -5.80 8.20 -4.34
C TYR A 46 -4.71 8.00 -3.27
N ASP A 47 -5.05 8.20 -2.01
CA ASP A 47 -4.11 8.11 -0.88
C ASP A 47 -3.73 6.67 -0.51
N LEU A 48 -4.16 5.67 -1.28
CA LEU A 48 -3.59 4.32 -1.27
C LEU A 48 -2.41 4.15 -2.24
N ARG A 49 -1.96 5.23 -2.90
CA ARG A 49 -0.74 5.23 -3.73
C ARG A 49 0.50 4.81 -2.93
N GLU A 50 1.50 4.30 -3.65
CA GLU A 50 2.77 3.94 -3.03
C GLU A 50 3.44 5.16 -2.39
N TRP A 51 4.34 4.90 -1.45
CA TRP A 51 5.31 5.88 -0.95
C TRP A 51 5.97 6.65 -2.09
N ASP A 52 6.02 7.98 -1.96
CA ASP A 52 6.70 8.83 -2.91
C ASP A 52 8.15 9.08 -2.53
N VAL A 53 9.01 8.90 -3.53
CA VAL A 53 10.46 9.10 -3.47
C VAL A 53 10.83 10.59 -3.54
N ALA A 54 9.92 11.44 -4.03
CA ALA A 54 10.02 12.89 -4.02
C ALA A 54 8.80 13.46 -3.28
N SER A 55 9.02 14.16 -2.17
CA SER A 55 7.91 14.64 -1.33
C SER A 55 7.02 15.69 -2.01
N ASP A 56 7.49 16.34 -3.08
CA ASP A 56 6.78 17.37 -3.82
C ASP A 56 6.18 16.89 -5.15
N PHE A 57 6.37 15.62 -5.51
CA PHE A 57 5.92 15.03 -6.79
C PHE A 57 6.51 15.71 -8.05
N THR A 58 7.52 16.59 -7.94
CA THR A 58 8.03 17.36 -9.08
C THR A 58 9.44 16.97 -9.51
N GLU A 59 10.21 16.32 -8.64
CA GLU A 59 11.60 15.99 -8.91
C GLU A 59 11.75 14.63 -9.60
N TYR A 60 12.48 14.59 -10.72
CA TYR A 60 12.98 13.34 -11.26
C TYR A 60 14.08 12.79 -10.33
N VAL A 61 13.83 11.63 -9.74
CA VAL A 61 14.79 10.94 -8.89
C VAL A 61 15.39 9.77 -9.65
N SER A 62 16.72 9.75 -9.81
CA SER A 62 17.43 8.64 -10.45
C SER A 62 17.21 7.31 -9.70
N GLU A 63 17.29 6.18 -10.39
CA GLU A 63 17.10 4.87 -9.74
C GLU A 63 18.05 4.60 -8.55
N PRO A 64 19.37 4.94 -8.63
CA PRO A 64 20.26 4.77 -7.48
C PRO A 64 19.84 5.61 -6.27
N GLU A 65 19.37 6.83 -6.53
CA GLU A 65 18.87 7.75 -5.51
C GLU A 65 17.58 7.23 -4.86
N ALA A 66 16.64 6.77 -5.69
CA ALA A 66 15.39 6.19 -5.24
C ALA A 66 15.64 4.95 -4.35
N LEU A 67 16.58 4.10 -4.76
CA LEU A 67 16.97 2.93 -4.00
C LEU A 67 17.64 3.31 -2.67
N ARG A 68 18.45 4.37 -2.64
CA ARG A 68 19.04 4.88 -1.40
C ARG A 68 17.97 5.40 -0.45
N ARG A 69 17.09 6.28 -0.91
CA ARG A 69 15.97 6.83 -0.13
C ARG A 69 15.06 5.73 0.42
N TYR A 70 14.74 4.71 -0.39
CA TYR A 70 13.96 3.55 0.06
C TYR A 70 14.68 2.75 1.16
N ARG A 71 16.00 2.52 1.03
CA ARG A 71 16.78 1.84 2.08
C ARG A 71 16.81 2.65 3.36
N GLU A 72 17.03 3.96 3.28
CA GLU A 72 16.98 4.85 4.44
C GLU A 72 15.63 4.78 5.15
N LEU A 73 14.52 4.88 4.41
CA LEU A 73 13.18 4.75 4.97
C LEU A 73 12.99 3.39 5.65
N ARG A 74 13.35 2.30 4.99
CA ARG A 74 13.18 0.94 5.51
C ARG A 74 14.03 0.69 6.76
N ASP A 75 15.32 1.04 6.71
CA ASP A 75 16.29 0.72 7.76
C ASP A 75 16.09 1.61 9.00
N ASN A 76 15.45 2.76 8.85
CA ASN A 76 15.07 3.67 9.94
C ASN A 76 13.57 3.61 10.30
N ASN A 77 12.87 2.53 9.96
CA ASN A 77 11.45 2.31 10.32
C ASN A 77 10.51 3.47 9.93
N GLY A 78 10.72 4.05 8.75
CA GLY A 78 9.88 5.11 8.21
C GLY A 78 10.30 6.53 8.63
N ILE A 79 11.36 6.67 9.45
CA ILE A 79 11.86 7.96 9.92
C ILE A 79 13.04 8.38 9.05
N PRO A 80 12.96 9.50 8.30
CA PRO A 80 14.12 9.97 7.53
C PRO A 80 15.31 10.26 8.46
N PRO A 81 16.53 9.86 8.09
CA PRO A 81 17.73 10.24 8.81
C PRO A 81 18.00 11.74 8.66
N ALA A 82 18.83 12.27 9.56
CA ALA A 82 19.25 13.67 9.50
C ALA A 82 19.89 14.01 8.15
N GLY A 83 19.41 15.09 7.51
CA GLY A 83 19.82 15.52 6.18
C GLY A 83 18.95 15.01 5.02
N SER A 84 18.01 14.10 5.29
CA SER A 84 17.03 13.60 4.30
C SER A 84 15.61 14.13 4.53
N GLU A 85 15.42 15.07 5.47
CA GLU A 85 14.11 15.63 5.79
C GLU A 85 13.51 16.36 4.57
N GLY A 86 12.26 16.02 4.23
CA GLY A 86 11.57 16.65 3.12
C GLY A 86 12.12 16.27 1.74
N LEU A 87 12.94 15.23 1.62
CA LEU A 87 13.30 14.65 0.32
C LEU A 87 12.25 13.66 -0.17
N TYR A 88 11.58 12.96 0.75
CA TYR A 88 10.61 11.91 0.48
C TYR A 88 9.56 11.83 1.58
N GLU A 89 8.46 11.11 1.35
CA GLU A 89 7.40 10.95 2.35
C GLU A 89 7.91 10.22 3.60
N THR A 90 7.56 10.69 4.79
CA THR A 90 7.80 9.90 6.02
C THR A 90 6.85 8.72 6.10
N GLY A 91 7.24 7.65 6.81
CA GLY A 91 6.35 6.53 7.08
C GLY A 91 5.11 6.94 7.86
N GLU A 92 5.23 7.92 8.76
CA GLU A 92 4.10 8.52 9.47
C GLU A 92 3.12 9.19 8.51
N PHE A 93 3.61 9.98 7.55
CA PHE A 93 2.77 10.64 6.55
C PHE A 93 2.03 9.63 5.68
N VAL A 94 2.75 8.61 5.17
CA VAL A 94 2.15 7.51 4.39
C VAL A 94 1.08 6.80 5.19
N ARG A 95 1.36 6.47 6.46
CA ARG A 95 0.40 5.84 7.37
C ARG A 95 -0.83 6.73 7.59
N ALA A 96 -0.62 8.01 7.86
CA ALA A 96 -1.71 8.96 8.14
C ALA A 96 -2.68 9.08 6.96
N ARG A 97 -2.17 9.26 5.72
CA ARG A 97 -3.03 9.35 4.53
C ARG A 97 -3.78 8.04 4.26
N ALA A 98 -3.14 6.88 4.45
CA ALA A 98 -3.80 5.59 4.30
C ALA A 98 -4.91 5.40 5.36
N LEU A 99 -4.64 5.72 6.63
CA LEU A 99 -5.64 5.61 7.69
C LEU A 99 -6.83 6.57 7.49
N ALA A 100 -6.60 7.77 6.96
CA ALA A 100 -7.66 8.71 6.62
C ALA A 100 -8.61 8.15 5.54
N VAL A 101 -8.09 7.39 4.57
CA VAL A 101 -8.92 6.62 3.63
C VAL A 101 -9.74 5.57 4.38
N LEU A 102 -9.07 4.71 5.17
CA LEU A 102 -9.70 3.56 5.82
C LEU A 102 -10.79 3.97 6.83
N GLN A 103 -10.63 5.13 7.46
CA GLN A 103 -11.67 5.73 8.33
C GLN A 103 -13.00 5.97 7.62
N ARG A 104 -13.00 6.29 6.32
CA ARG A 104 -14.23 6.50 5.52
C ARG A 104 -15.01 5.22 5.23
N TYR A 105 -14.42 4.06 5.55
CA TYR A 105 -14.96 2.74 5.31
C TYR A 105 -15.26 1.95 6.59
N ARG A 106 -15.24 2.61 7.77
CA ARG A 106 -15.47 1.98 9.09
C ARG A 106 -16.85 1.35 9.28
N GLN A 107 -17.81 1.64 8.41
CA GLN A 107 -19.12 1.00 8.40
C GLN A 107 -19.06 -0.47 7.92
N TYR A 108 -17.98 -0.87 7.25
CA TYR A 108 -17.80 -2.24 6.78
C TYR A 108 -17.05 -3.06 7.84
N SER A 109 -17.43 -4.33 7.98
CA SER A 109 -16.81 -5.24 8.95
C SER A 109 -15.47 -5.74 8.44
N LYS A 110 -15.33 -5.92 7.13
CA LYS A 110 -14.11 -6.40 6.49
C LYS A 110 -13.94 -5.80 5.11
N ILE A 111 -12.78 -5.20 4.85
CA ILE A 111 -12.45 -4.62 3.55
C ILE A 111 -11.16 -5.20 3.02
N ILE A 112 -11.07 -5.37 1.70
CA ILE A 112 -9.83 -5.71 1.02
C ILE A 112 -9.20 -4.43 0.49
N VAL A 113 -7.92 -4.22 0.81
CA VAL A 113 -7.14 -3.06 0.35
C VAL A 113 -6.04 -3.57 -0.58
N VAL A 114 -6.11 -3.21 -1.87
CA VAL A 114 -5.08 -3.56 -2.86
C VAL A 114 -4.17 -2.36 -3.10
N ALA A 115 -2.98 -2.40 -2.52
CA ALA A 115 -2.04 -1.28 -2.53
C ALA A 115 -0.60 -1.74 -2.83
N HIS A 116 0.38 -1.20 -2.11
CA HIS A 116 1.80 -1.37 -2.41
C HIS A 116 2.61 -1.70 -1.16
N GLY A 117 3.83 -2.18 -1.36
CA GLY A 117 4.64 -2.76 -0.29
C GLY A 117 5.01 -1.76 0.79
N THR A 118 5.43 -0.55 0.43
CA THR A 118 5.85 0.45 1.44
C THR A 118 4.64 1.00 2.18
N LEU A 119 3.55 1.29 1.48
CA LEU A 119 2.29 1.69 2.13
C LEU A 119 1.81 0.63 3.13
N ALA A 120 1.75 -0.64 2.73
CA ALA A 120 1.28 -1.72 3.60
C ALA A 120 2.16 -1.88 4.85
N ARG A 121 3.48 -1.73 4.72
CA ARG A 121 4.43 -1.74 5.86
C ARG A 121 4.21 -0.57 6.81
N CYS A 122 3.98 0.63 6.27
CA CYS A 122 3.69 1.81 7.09
C CYS A 122 2.37 1.64 7.86
N VAL A 123 1.32 1.11 7.22
CA VAL A 123 0.03 0.83 7.87
C VAL A 123 0.18 -0.24 8.97
N ALA A 124 0.85 -1.34 8.67
CA ALA A 124 1.11 -2.43 9.61
C ALA A 124 2.09 -2.07 10.73
N GLY A 125 2.74 -0.90 10.68
CA GLY A 125 3.74 -0.48 11.65
C GLY A 125 5.00 -1.36 11.65
N SER A 126 5.25 -2.08 10.56
CA SER A 126 6.32 -3.07 10.48
C SER A 126 6.89 -3.15 9.06
N PHE A 127 8.21 -2.99 8.95
CA PHE A 127 8.94 -3.15 7.70
C PHE A 127 9.38 -4.59 7.43
N VAL A 128 8.66 -5.59 7.96
CA VAL A 128 8.88 -7.02 7.68
C VAL A 128 8.78 -7.36 6.20
N ASN A 129 9.57 -8.34 5.75
CA ASN A 129 9.60 -8.70 4.35
C ASN A 129 8.23 -9.20 3.87
N MET A 130 7.72 -8.59 2.81
CA MET A 130 6.43 -8.87 2.22
C MET A 130 6.66 -9.30 0.79
N ASP A 131 6.17 -10.49 0.50
CA ASP A 131 6.19 -11.08 -0.81
C ASP A 131 5.31 -10.30 -1.80
N PHE A 132 5.66 -10.35 -3.08
CA PHE A 132 4.74 -9.90 -4.13
C PHE A 132 3.39 -10.61 -4.00
N ALA A 133 2.30 -9.85 -4.06
CA ALA A 133 0.92 -10.31 -3.81
C ALA A 133 0.69 -10.96 -2.42
N GLY A 134 1.54 -10.63 -1.43
CA GLY A 134 1.32 -11.04 -0.04
C GLY A 134 0.10 -10.38 0.59
N ILE A 135 -0.51 -11.06 1.56
CA ILE A 135 -1.64 -10.55 2.36
C ILE A 135 -1.17 -10.36 3.80
N ILE A 136 -1.47 -9.18 4.36
CA ILE A 136 -1.38 -8.87 5.78
C ILE A 136 -2.77 -8.49 6.28
N GLU A 137 -3.14 -8.99 7.45
CA GLU A 137 -4.36 -8.60 8.16
C GLU A 137 -4.01 -7.52 9.19
N CYS A 138 -4.83 -6.47 9.24
CA CYS A 138 -4.68 -5.36 10.18
C CYS A 138 -6.01 -5.03 10.83
N GLU A 139 -6.00 -4.70 12.12
CA GLU A 139 -7.12 -4.07 12.83
C GLU A 139 -6.83 -2.57 12.99
N ILE A 140 -7.82 -1.71 12.71
CA ILE A 140 -7.66 -0.25 12.57
C ILE A 140 -8.71 0.51 13.38
#